data_AF-A0A3S3I045-F1
#
_entry.id   AF-A0A3S3I045-F1
#
_cell.length_a   1.000
_cell.length_b   1.000
_cell.length_c   1.000
_cell.angle_alpha   90.00
_cell.angle_beta   90.00
_cell.angle_gamma   90.00
#
_symmetry.space_group_name_H-M   'P 1'
#
loop_
_entity.id
_entity.type
_entity.pdbx_description
1 polymer ?
#
loop_
_entity_poly.entity_id
_entity_poly.type
_entity_poly.pdbx_seq_one_letter_code
_entity_poly.pdbx_strand_id
1 'polypeptide(L)'
;MIPTFKPDGSAFDLLEPKASDISFADMANTLSKLARFNGLYRCPAYSVAQHCVMGADALFRETGDGLAAGYFLLHDGHEYALGDITRPAVDLIQHHICRLATDAGLAADFIDQLAHRAIASVKRSIDVAIYEAAELPNIDTVPSYGRQIRDMDNRMLVAEAAALFGARPNSACLPRVSLPPPKLVGAIEPWGAMKAEHAFIDRLQRYLGIAARKC
;
A
#
# COMPACT_ATOMS: atom_id res chain seq x y z
N MET A 1 -3.15 -9.29 22.57
CA MET A 1 -2.03 -9.31 21.64
C MET A 1 -2.28 -10.31 20.52
N ILE A 2 -2.11 -9.87 19.26
CA ILE A 2 -1.97 -10.74 18.08
C ILE A 2 -0.56 -10.48 17.53
N PRO A 3 0.43 -11.36 17.77
CA PRO A 3 1.83 -11.07 17.45
C PRO A 3 2.18 -11.36 15.98
N THR A 4 3.05 -10.53 15.41
CA THR A 4 3.85 -10.83 14.22
C THR A 4 5.34 -10.59 14.51
N PHE A 5 6.26 -11.11 13.69
CA PHE A 5 7.70 -10.98 13.91
C PHE A 5 8.23 -9.60 13.47
N LYS A 6 9.08 -9.00 14.31
CA LYS A 6 10.06 -7.98 13.91
C LYS A 6 11.33 -8.68 13.37
N PRO A 7 12.19 -7.99 12.60
CA PRO A 7 13.40 -8.62 12.03
C PRO A 7 14.41 -9.15 13.05
N ASP A 8 14.41 -8.60 14.28
CA ASP A 8 15.24 -9.09 15.39
C ASP A 8 14.64 -10.32 16.11
N GLY A 9 13.49 -10.82 15.64
CA GLY A 9 12.76 -11.94 16.21
C GLY A 9 11.82 -11.57 17.37
N SER A 10 11.77 -10.29 17.78
CA SER A 10 10.81 -9.82 18.78
C SER A 10 9.40 -9.70 18.20
N ALA A 11 8.40 -9.52 19.08
CA ALA A 11 7.00 -9.45 18.68
C ALA A 11 6.54 -8.01 18.41
N PHE A 12 5.72 -7.84 17.36
CA PHE A 12 4.92 -6.65 17.09
C PHE A 12 3.44 -7.00 17.30
N ASP A 13 2.73 -6.26 18.16
CA ASP A 13 1.31 -6.49 18.45
C ASP A 13 0.41 -5.79 17.41
N LEU A 14 -0.28 -6.58 16.60
CA LEU A 14 -1.19 -6.08 15.56
C LEU A 14 -2.50 -5.50 16.13
N LEU A 15 -2.88 -5.82 17.38
CA LEU A 15 -4.09 -5.26 17.99
C LEU A 15 -3.91 -3.83 18.48
N GLU A 16 -2.70 -3.48 18.92
CA GLU A 16 -2.38 -2.17 19.49
C GLU A 16 -1.04 -1.65 18.91
N PRO A 17 -0.99 -1.38 17.58
CA PRO A 17 0.21 -0.80 16.99
C PRO A 17 0.46 0.60 17.56
N LYS A 18 1.68 0.84 18.05
CA LYS A 18 2.10 2.14 18.59
C LYS A 18 3.11 2.78 17.65
N ALA A 19 3.18 4.11 17.64
CA ALA A 19 4.21 4.83 16.89
C ALA A 19 5.64 4.34 17.22
N SER A 20 5.90 4.01 18.49
CA SER A 20 7.19 3.46 18.94
C SER A 20 7.52 2.06 18.42
N ASP A 21 6.54 1.34 17.86
CA ASP A 21 6.75 0.03 17.22
C ASP A 21 7.13 0.15 15.73
N ILE A 22 6.95 1.32 15.12
CA ILE A 22 7.17 1.53 13.69
C ILE A 22 8.67 1.73 13.41
N SER A 23 9.22 0.85 12.58
CA SER A 23 10.57 0.95 12.06
C SER A 23 10.53 1.20 10.55
N PHE A 24 10.87 2.40 10.12
CA PHE A 24 10.87 2.75 8.69
C PHE A 24 11.93 1.99 7.89
N ALA A 25 13.04 1.59 8.53
CA ALA A 25 14.03 0.72 7.91
C ALA A 25 13.46 -0.68 7.65
N ASP A 26 12.79 -1.27 8.64
CA ASP A 26 12.17 -2.59 8.50
C ASP A 26 10.98 -2.56 7.53
N MET A 27 10.24 -1.46 7.50
CA MET A 27 9.20 -1.20 6.51
C MET A 27 9.79 -1.20 5.10
N ALA A 28 10.82 -0.38 4.83
CA ALA A 28 11.47 -0.34 3.52
C ALA A 28 12.02 -1.71 3.09
N ASN A 29 12.69 -2.42 4.00
CA ASN A 29 13.23 -3.75 3.77
C ASN A 29 12.14 -4.80 3.51
N THR A 30 11.00 -4.73 4.19
CA THR A 30 9.91 -5.70 4.01
C THR A 30 9.13 -5.43 2.73
N LEU A 31 8.73 -4.17 2.51
CA LEU A 31 8.01 -3.75 1.29
C LEU A 31 8.82 -3.97 0.01
N SER A 32 10.16 -3.94 0.10
CA SER A 32 11.03 -4.22 -1.06
C SER A 32 10.99 -5.67 -1.53
N LYS A 33 10.54 -6.59 -0.66
CA LYS A 33 10.41 -8.02 -0.93
C LYS A 33 8.97 -8.46 -1.20
N LEU A 34 7.98 -7.68 -0.78
CA LEU A 34 6.57 -7.98 -1.04
C LEU A 34 6.24 -7.72 -2.50
N ALA A 35 5.84 -8.77 -3.20
CA ALA A 35 5.48 -8.72 -4.61
C ALA A 35 4.03 -8.29 -4.78
N ARG A 36 3.81 -7.24 -5.57
CA ARG A 36 2.48 -6.89 -6.06
C ARG A 36 1.98 -7.94 -7.05
N PHE A 37 0.68 -7.90 -7.33
CA PHE A 37 0.01 -8.81 -8.27
C PHE A 37 0.21 -10.29 -7.91
N ASN A 38 0.30 -10.62 -6.62
CA ASN A 38 0.60 -11.96 -6.12
C ASN A 38 1.90 -12.56 -6.70
N GLY A 39 2.85 -11.73 -7.14
CA GLY A 39 4.07 -12.19 -7.81
C GLY A 39 3.83 -12.91 -9.15
N LEU A 40 2.69 -12.69 -9.82
CA LEU A 40 2.33 -13.37 -11.06
C LEU A 40 3.13 -12.92 -12.29
N TYR A 41 3.84 -11.78 -12.21
CA TYR A 41 4.69 -11.34 -13.31
C TYR A 41 5.83 -12.35 -13.53
N ARG A 42 6.04 -12.75 -14.79
CA ARG A 42 6.93 -13.88 -15.13
C ARG A 42 8.42 -13.56 -14.99
N CYS A 43 8.77 -12.29 -14.81
CA CYS A 43 10.14 -11.82 -14.62
C CYS A 43 10.35 -11.47 -13.12
N PRO A 44 11.39 -10.73 -12.71
CA PRO A 44 11.53 -10.35 -11.30
C PRO A 44 10.28 -9.67 -10.74
N ALA A 45 9.99 -9.91 -9.47
CA ALA A 45 8.81 -9.38 -8.80
C ALA A 45 8.80 -7.84 -8.80
N TYR A 46 7.64 -7.25 -9.11
CA TYR A 46 7.40 -5.82 -8.93
C TYR A 46 6.99 -5.57 -7.48
N SER A 47 7.82 -4.88 -6.71
CA SER A 47 7.63 -4.79 -5.26
C SER A 47 6.70 -3.65 -4.84
N VAL A 48 6.11 -3.78 -3.64
CA VAL A 48 5.31 -2.72 -3.01
C VAL A 48 6.15 -1.46 -2.81
N ALA A 49 7.41 -1.59 -2.35
CA ALA A 49 8.29 -0.43 -2.20
C ALA A 49 8.52 0.32 -3.53
N GLN A 50 8.66 -0.41 -4.65
CA GLN A 50 8.81 0.22 -5.96
C GLN A 50 7.54 0.97 -6.37
N HIS A 51 6.36 0.40 -6.14
CA HIS A 51 5.07 1.09 -6.36
C HIS A 51 5.01 2.41 -5.58
N CYS A 52 5.27 2.37 -4.28
CA CYS A 52 5.25 3.54 -3.41
C CYS A 52 6.22 4.63 -3.89
N VAL A 53 7.47 4.25 -4.24
CA VAL A 53 8.48 5.20 -4.71
C VAL A 53 8.08 5.83 -6.04
N MET A 54 7.68 5.02 -7.03
CA MET A 54 7.36 5.53 -8.36
C MET A 54 6.11 6.42 -8.35
N GLY A 55 5.09 6.06 -7.57
CA GLY A 55 3.89 6.88 -7.43
C GLY A 55 4.13 8.15 -6.61
N ALA A 56 4.98 8.13 -5.58
CA ALA A 56 5.37 9.33 -4.84
C ALA A 56 6.14 10.31 -5.73
N ASP A 57 7.12 9.82 -6.51
CA ASP A 57 7.88 10.65 -7.46
C ASP A 57 6.96 11.24 -8.55
N ALA A 58 6.00 10.47 -9.06
CA ALA A 58 5.02 10.94 -10.05
C ALA A 58 4.08 12.00 -9.46
N LEU A 59 3.59 11.79 -8.24
CA LEU A 59 2.70 12.72 -7.56
C LEU A 59 3.43 14.04 -7.29
N PHE A 60 4.66 13.99 -6.79
CA PHE A 60 5.49 15.17 -6.61
C PHE A 60 5.73 15.92 -7.93
N ARG A 61 5.97 15.23 -9.05
CA ARG A 61 6.15 15.87 -10.36
C ARG A 61 4.87 16.53 -10.88
N GLU A 62 3.71 16.03 -10.50
CA GLU A 62 2.42 16.56 -10.90
C GLU A 62 1.98 17.75 -10.05
N THR A 63 2.28 17.75 -8.76
CA THR A 63 1.75 18.72 -7.80
C THR A 63 2.79 19.69 -7.25
N GLY A 64 4.08 19.30 -7.23
CA GLY A 64 5.14 20.00 -6.51
C GLY A 64 5.05 19.85 -4.98
N ASP A 65 4.08 19.07 -4.46
CA ASP A 65 3.81 18.92 -3.04
C ASP A 65 4.56 17.70 -2.47
N GLY A 66 5.60 17.98 -1.69
CA GLY A 66 6.40 16.95 -1.02
C GLY A 66 5.62 16.17 0.03
N LEU A 67 4.65 16.81 0.71
CA LEU A 67 3.84 16.17 1.74
C LEU A 67 2.86 15.19 1.11
N ALA A 68 2.21 15.57 0.00
CA ALA A 68 1.37 14.66 -0.77
C ALA A 68 2.14 13.42 -1.24
N ALA A 69 3.37 13.62 -1.74
CA ALA A 69 4.27 12.53 -2.12
C ALA A 69 4.69 11.65 -0.94
N GLY A 70 4.94 12.25 0.22
CA GLY A 70 5.23 11.52 1.46
C GLY A 70 4.05 10.67 1.95
N TYR A 71 2.83 11.19 1.89
CA TYR A 71 1.65 10.37 2.18
C TYR A 71 1.48 9.22 1.18
N PHE A 72 1.74 9.45 -0.11
CA PHE A 72 1.73 8.38 -1.10
C PHE A 72 2.83 7.33 -0.80
N LEU A 73 4.02 7.74 -0.40
CA LEU A 73 5.10 6.81 -0.06
C LEU A 73 4.70 5.86 1.08
N LEU A 74 3.92 6.35 2.05
CA LEU A 74 3.51 5.59 3.23
C LEU A 74 2.15 4.89 3.11
N HIS A 75 1.39 5.07 2.01
CA HIS A 75 -0.01 4.64 1.97
C HIS A 75 -0.22 3.11 2.03
N ASP A 76 0.73 2.34 1.49
CA ASP A 76 0.80 0.87 1.61
C ASP A 76 1.74 0.44 2.75
N GLY A 77 2.10 1.37 3.64
CA GLY A 77 3.00 1.11 4.77
C GLY A 77 2.51 -0.07 5.60
N HIS A 78 1.21 -0.15 5.91
CA HIS A 78 0.63 -1.25 6.69
C HIS A 78 0.92 -2.66 6.13
N GLU A 79 1.25 -2.79 4.84
CA GLU A 79 1.61 -4.07 4.24
C GLU A 79 2.92 -4.65 4.78
N TYR A 80 3.81 -3.84 5.38
CA TYR A 80 5.00 -4.39 6.03
C TYR A 80 4.65 -5.31 7.21
N ALA A 81 3.48 -5.12 7.82
CA ALA A 81 2.98 -5.92 8.93
C ALA A 81 1.94 -6.98 8.49
N LEU A 82 1.14 -6.68 7.46
CA LEU A 82 0.02 -7.51 7.01
C LEU A 82 0.31 -8.37 5.77
N GLY A 83 1.29 -7.98 4.95
CA GLY A 83 1.44 -8.43 3.56
C GLY A 83 0.53 -7.69 2.58
N ASP A 84 0.78 -7.87 1.27
CA ASP A 84 -0.09 -7.40 0.18
C ASP A 84 -1.34 -8.30 0.09
N ILE A 85 -2.49 -7.75 0.45
CA ILE A 85 -3.79 -8.43 0.33
C ILE A 85 -4.51 -7.85 -0.88
N THR A 86 -4.46 -8.56 -2.00
CA THR A 86 -5.06 -8.09 -3.26
C THR A 86 -6.58 -7.91 -3.16
N ARG A 87 -7.10 -6.90 -3.85
CA ARG A 87 -8.56 -6.63 -3.95
C ARG A 87 -9.39 -7.87 -4.30
N PRO A 88 -9.03 -8.69 -5.32
CA PRO A 88 -9.78 -9.90 -5.63
C PRO A 88 -9.81 -10.95 -4.51
N ALA A 89 -8.76 -11.02 -3.67
CA ALA A 89 -8.76 -11.92 -2.52
C ALA A 89 -9.80 -11.47 -1.47
N VAL A 90 -9.90 -10.16 -1.20
CA VAL A 90 -10.92 -9.60 -0.31
C VAL A 90 -12.32 -9.81 -0.87
N ASP A 91 -12.52 -9.61 -2.17
CA ASP A 91 -13.80 -9.85 -2.85
C ASP A 91 -14.25 -11.32 -2.73
N LEU A 92 -13.31 -12.26 -2.90
CA LEU A 92 -13.59 -13.69 -2.74
C LEU A 92 -13.95 -14.04 -1.29
N ILE A 93 -13.24 -13.49 -0.30
CA ILE A 93 -13.55 -13.68 1.12
C ILE A 93 -14.94 -13.12 1.43
N GLN A 94 -15.27 -11.91 0.94
CA GLN A 94 -16.61 -11.32 1.09
C GLN A 94 -17.68 -12.23 0.50
N HIS A 95 -17.45 -12.78 -0.69
CA HIS A 95 -18.38 -13.73 -1.31
C HIS A 95 -18.67 -14.94 -0.41
N HIS A 96 -17.63 -15.53 0.16
CA HIS A 96 -17.79 -16.67 1.07
C HIS A 96 -18.46 -16.29 2.40
N ILE A 97 -18.19 -15.11 2.94
CA ILE A 97 -18.88 -14.57 4.11
C ILE A 97 -20.38 -14.41 3.82
N CYS A 98 -20.75 -13.79 2.69
CA CYS A 98 -22.15 -13.66 2.29
C CYS A 98 -22.85 -15.02 2.24
N ARG A 99 -22.22 -16.03 1.64
CA ARG A 99 -22.79 -17.37 1.51
C ARG A 99 -23.02 -18.02 2.88
N LEU A 100 -22.00 -18.07 3.74
CA LEU A 100 -22.09 -18.67 5.07
C LEU A 100 -23.11 -17.96 5.97
N ALA A 101 -23.17 -16.63 5.88
CA ALA A 101 -24.08 -15.84 6.68
C ALA A 101 -25.54 -15.96 6.20
N THR A 102 -25.76 -16.08 4.89
CA THR A 102 -27.07 -16.41 4.31
C THR A 102 -27.53 -17.79 4.77
N ASP A 103 -26.66 -18.80 4.72
CA ASP A 103 -26.95 -20.16 5.20
C ASP A 103 -27.31 -20.19 6.69
N ALA A 104 -26.74 -19.27 7.48
CA ALA A 104 -27.02 -19.10 8.91
C ALA A 104 -28.24 -18.19 9.23
N GLY A 105 -28.93 -17.65 8.22
CA GLY A 105 -30.09 -16.77 8.40
C GLY A 105 -29.76 -15.37 8.94
N LEU A 106 -28.52 -14.89 8.74
CA LEU A 106 -28.11 -13.55 9.15
C LEU A 106 -28.59 -12.47 8.15
N ALA A 107 -28.81 -11.25 8.66
CA ALA A 107 -29.37 -10.16 7.87
C ALA A 107 -28.35 -9.60 6.85
N ALA A 108 -28.81 -9.41 5.61
CA ALA A 108 -27.96 -9.02 4.47
C ALA A 108 -27.27 -7.65 4.65
N ASP A 109 -27.93 -6.72 5.33
CA ASP A 109 -27.42 -5.38 5.62
C ASP A 109 -26.19 -5.39 6.54
N PHE A 110 -26.18 -6.26 7.56
CA PHE A 110 -25.03 -6.43 8.44
C PHE A 110 -23.83 -7.00 7.68
N ILE A 111 -24.08 -7.92 6.74
CA ILE A 111 -23.06 -8.69 6.03
C ILE A 111 -22.44 -7.91 4.85
N ASP A 112 -23.18 -6.93 4.31
CA ASP A 112 -22.74 -6.17 3.15
C ASP A 112 -21.35 -5.55 3.35
N GLN A 113 -20.42 -5.81 2.43
CA GLN A 113 -19.02 -5.32 2.49
C GLN A 113 -18.30 -5.59 3.83
N LEU A 114 -18.69 -6.61 4.59
CA LEU A 114 -18.11 -6.90 5.91
C LEU A 114 -16.60 -7.16 5.85
N ALA A 115 -16.12 -7.96 4.90
CA ALA A 115 -14.68 -8.21 4.70
C ALA A 115 -13.93 -6.92 4.37
N HIS A 116 -14.45 -6.12 3.43
CA HIS A 116 -13.85 -4.84 3.04
C HIS A 116 -13.78 -3.87 4.21
N ARG A 117 -14.85 -3.75 5.00
CA ARG A 117 -14.88 -2.91 6.20
C ARG A 117 -13.89 -3.39 7.27
N ALA A 118 -13.81 -4.71 7.49
CA ALA A 118 -12.86 -5.30 8.43
C ALA A 118 -11.41 -5.05 8.02
N ILE A 119 -11.06 -5.33 6.76
CA ILE A 119 -9.71 -5.06 6.21
C ILE A 119 -9.38 -3.57 6.28
N ALA A 120 -10.32 -2.69 5.90
CA ALA A 120 -10.11 -1.24 6.00
C ALA A 120 -9.89 -0.78 7.45
N SER A 121 -10.59 -1.37 8.42
CA SER A 121 -10.39 -1.09 9.84
C SER A 121 -9.01 -1.51 10.33
N VAL A 122 -8.53 -2.69 9.92
CA VAL A 122 -7.21 -3.22 10.29
C VAL A 122 -6.08 -2.40 9.63
N LYS A 123 -6.23 -2.03 8.36
CA LYS A 123 -5.28 -1.13 7.67
C LYS A 123 -5.19 0.21 8.41
N ARG A 124 -6.34 0.82 8.70
CA ARG A 124 -6.43 2.10 9.43
C ARG A 124 -5.75 2.07 10.79
N SER A 125 -5.91 1.00 11.59
CA SER A 125 -5.30 0.95 12.91
C SER A 125 -3.77 1.00 12.86
N ILE A 126 -3.16 0.37 11.83
CA ILE A 126 -1.71 0.41 11.60
C ILE A 126 -1.29 1.75 10.97
N ASP A 127 -2.05 2.25 10.00
CA ASP A 127 -1.76 3.53 9.32
C ASP A 127 -1.72 4.70 10.31
N VAL A 128 -2.60 4.71 11.32
CA VAL A 128 -2.56 5.71 12.41
C VAL A 128 -1.21 5.74 13.11
N ALA A 129 -0.68 4.56 13.49
CA ALA A 129 0.61 4.46 14.16
C ALA A 129 1.78 4.86 13.22
N ILE A 130 1.67 4.54 11.93
CA ILE A 130 2.65 4.95 10.91
C ILE A 130 2.67 6.47 10.77
N TYR A 131 1.50 7.12 10.66
CA TYR A 131 1.44 8.57 10.54
C TYR A 131 1.92 9.27 11.80
N GLU A 132 1.57 8.76 12.99
CA GLU A 132 2.08 9.28 14.25
C GLU A 132 3.62 9.16 14.34
N ALA A 133 4.19 8.02 13.96
CA ALA A 133 5.64 7.82 13.90
C ALA A 133 6.34 8.71 12.85
N ALA A 134 5.62 9.09 11.79
CA ALA A 134 6.09 10.00 10.75
C ALA A 134 5.86 11.49 11.10
N GLU A 135 5.30 11.80 12.28
CA GLU A 135 4.88 13.14 12.68
C GLU A 135 3.88 13.78 11.69
N LEU A 136 3.05 12.95 11.05
CA LEU A 136 2.03 13.34 10.10
C LEU A 136 0.63 13.36 10.72
N PRO A 137 -0.22 14.33 10.36
CA PRO A 137 -1.65 14.24 10.64
C PRO A 137 -2.24 12.94 10.10
N ASN A 138 -3.27 12.43 10.77
CA ASN A 138 -4.03 11.31 10.23
C ASN A 138 -4.65 11.71 8.87
N ILE A 139 -4.51 10.85 7.86
CA ILE A 139 -5.01 11.12 6.50
C ILE A 139 -6.51 11.44 6.45
N ASP A 140 -7.32 10.87 7.36
CA ASP A 140 -8.76 11.14 7.44
C ASP A 140 -9.05 12.61 7.82
N THR A 141 -8.09 13.32 8.42
CA THR A 141 -8.19 14.76 8.75
C THR A 141 -7.82 15.68 7.58
N VAL A 142 -7.26 15.12 6.50
CA VAL A 142 -6.83 15.85 5.30
C VAL A 142 -7.41 15.22 4.01
N PRO A 143 -8.73 15.33 3.78
CA PRO A 143 -9.41 14.61 2.69
C PRO A 143 -8.92 14.94 1.27
N SER A 144 -8.27 16.09 1.08
CA SER A 144 -7.62 16.45 -0.18
C SER A 144 -6.49 15.47 -0.53
N TYR A 145 -5.64 15.14 0.44
CA TYR A 145 -4.56 14.17 0.25
C TYR A 145 -5.12 12.76 0.08
N GLY A 146 -6.12 12.37 0.86
CA GLY A 146 -6.78 11.07 0.70
C GLY A 146 -7.32 10.84 -0.73
N ARG A 147 -7.87 11.87 -1.37
CA ARG A 147 -8.29 11.81 -2.78
C ARG A 147 -7.10 11.69 -3.74
N GLN A 148 -6.08 12.55 -3.59
CA GLN A 148 -4.90 12.54 -4.46
C GLN A 148 -4.17 11.19 -4.43
N ILE A 149 -4.03 10.58 -3.25
CA ILE A 149 -3.38 9.28 -3.07
C ILE A 149 -4.17 8.19 -3.77
N ARG A 150 -5.49 8.13 -3.52
CA ARG A 150 -6.37 7.13 -4.16
C ARG A 150 -6.39 7.25 -5.69
N ASP A 151 -6.40 8.48 -6.20
CA ASP A 151 -6.38 8.72 -7.64
C ASP A 151 -5.05 8.30 -8.24
N MET A 152 -3.93 8.63 -7.58
CA MET A 152 -2.60 8.21 -8.03
C MET A 152 -2.42 6.70 -7.95
N ASP A 153 -2.86 6.02 -6.89
CA ASP A 153 -2.72 4.57 -6.71
C ASP A 153 -3.48 3.82 -7.83
N ASN A 154 -4.72 4.21 -8.11
CA ASN A 154 -5.47 3.60 -9.21
C ASN A 154 -4.81 3.83 -10.57
N ARG A 155 -4.22 5.00 -10.81
CA ARG A 155 -3.49 5.30 -12.06
C ARG A 155 -2.18 4.49 -12.14
N MET A 156 -1.48 4.33 -11.02
CA MET A 156 -0.28 3.49 -10.90
C MET A 156 -0.62 2.02 -11.18
N LEU A 157 -1.68 1.48 -10.56
CA LEU A 157 -2.13 0.10 -10.82
C LEU A 157 -2.39 -0.14 -12.32
N VAL A 158 -3.07 0.78 -12.99
CA VAL A 158 -3.34 0.68 -14.44
C VAL A 158 -2.04 0.73 -15.25
N ALA A 159 -1.13 1.65 -14.93
CA ALA A 159 0.15 1.79 -15.62
C ALA A 159 1.04 0.55 -15.43
N GLU A 160 1.11 0.04 -14.20
CA GLU A 160 1.84 -1.18 -13.85
C GLU A 160 1.29 -2.40 -14.57
N ALA A 161 -0.03 -2.58 -14.56
CA ALA A 161 -0.64 -3.72 -15.21
C ALA A 161 -0.45 -3.68 -16.74
N ALA A 162 -0.48 -2.48 -17.34
CA ALA A 162 -0.16 -2.29 -18.75
C ALA A 162 1.30 -2.65 -19.05
N ALA A 163 2.25 -2.20 -18.23
CA ALA A 163 3.68 -2.46 -18.43
C ALA A 163 4.06 -3.93 -18.20
N LEU A 164 3.54 -4.55 -17.13
CA LEU A 164 3.91 -5.91 -16.70
C LEU A 164 3.14 -6.99 -17.46
N PHE A 165 1.86 -6.76 -17.77
CA PHE A 165 0.99 -7.80 -18.35
C PHE A 165 0.45 -7.46 -19.74
N GLY A 166 0.78 -6.29 -20.29
CA GLY A 166 0.15 -5.81 -21.53
C GLY A 166 -1.35 -5.56 -21.36
N ALA A 167 -1.80 -5.33 -20.11
CA ALA A 167 -3.22 -5.16 -19.81
C ALA A 167 -3.77 -3.90 -20.47
N ARG A 168 -5.01 -3.98 -20.98
CA ARG A 168 -5.73 -2.80 -21.48
C ARG A 168 -6.38 -2.08 -20.29
N PRO A 169 -6.52 -0.74 -20.32
CA PRO A 169 -7.11 0.05 -19.23
C PRO A 169 -8.50 -0.40 -18.76
N ASN A 170 -9.27 -1.09 -19.62
CA ASN A 170 -10.62 -1.57 -19.32
C ASN A 170 -10.68 -3.08 -18.98
N SER A 171 -9.54 -3.68 -18.59
CA SER A 171 -9.52 -5.07 -18.13
C SER A 171 -10.36 -5.24 -16.86
N ALA A 172 -10.97 -6.41 -16.68
CA ALA A 172 -11.85 -6.70 -15.54
C ALA A 172 -11.15 -6.55 -14.18
N CYS A 173 -9.82 -6.74 -14.14
CA CYS A 173 -9.02 -6.63 -12.92
C CYS A 173 -8.55 -5.20 -12.61
N LEU A 174 -8.91 -4.21 -13.44
CA LEU A 174 -8.40 -2.84 -13.31
C LEU A 174 -9.51 -1.84 -13.00
N PRO A 175 -9.21 -0.82 -12.15
CA PRO A 175 -10.14 0.28 -11.91
C PRO A 175 -10.28 1.13 -13.18
N ARG A 176 -11.46 1.71 -13.36
CA ARG A 176 -11.63 2.77 -14.36
C ARG A 176 -11.01 4.05 -13.84
N VAL A 177 -10.07 4.60 -14.59
CA VAL A 177 -9.41 5.87 -14.29
C VAL A 177 -9.80 6.92 -15.34
N SER A 178 -10.12 8.13 -14.91
CA SER A 178 -10.48 9.26 -15.79
C SER A 178 -9.30 10.21 -16.05
N LEU A 179 -8.31 10.21 -15.17
CA LEU A 179 -7.10 11.03 -15.25
C LEU A 179 -6.06 10.39 -16.18
N PRO A 180 -5.15 11.20 -16.77
CA PRO A 180 -4.08 10.68 -17.64
C PRO A 180 -3.13 9.75 -16.86
N PRO A 181 -2.31 8.92 -17.53
CA PRO A 181 -1.29 8.11 -16.87
C PRO A 181 -0.37 8.94 -15.94
N PRO A 182 0.20 8.35 -14.88
CA PRO A 182 1.13 9.04 -13.98
C PRO A 182 2.35 9.60 -14.72
N LYS A 183 2.83 10.78 -14.33
CA LYS A 183 4.06 11.39 -14.89
C LYS A 183 5.34 10.74 -14.32
N LEU A 184 5.56 9.48 -14.65
CA LEU A 184 6.67 8.64 -14.18
C LEU A 184 8.06 9.16 -14.59
N VAL A 185 9.07 8.79 -13.80
CA VAL A 185 10.49 8.96 -14.14
C VAL A 185 11.03 7.60 -14.59
N GLY A 186 11.03 7.38 -15.91
CA GLY A 186 11.49 6.14 -16.52
C GLY A 186 10.40 5.09 -16.72
N ALA A 187 10.78 3.95 -17.28
CA ALA A 187 9.88 2.83 -17.54
C ALA A 187 9.59 2.03 -16.26
N ILE A 188 8.42 1.38 -16.22
CA ILE A 188 8.08 0.41 -15.18
C ILE A 188 8.80 -0.91 -15.51
N GLU A 189 9.97 -1.06 -14.93
CA GLU A 189 10.77 -2.29 -14.95
C GLU A 189 11.05 -2.71 -13.51
N PRO A 190 10.78 -3.97 -13.12
CA PRO A 190 11.00 -4.42 -11.75
C PRO A 190 12.43 -4.18 -11.25
N TRP A 191 12.55 -3.63 -10.06
CA TRP A 191 13.82 -3.41 -9.37
C TRP A 191 14.18 -4.62 -8.52
N GLY A 192 15.48 -4.89 -8.37
CA GLY A 192 15.94 -5.79 -7.30
C GLY A 192 15.59 -5.20 -5.93
N ALA A 193 15.30 -6.07 -4.95
CA ALA A 193 14.81 -5.66 -3.63
C ALA A 193 15.67 -4.57 -2.97
N MET A 194 17.00 -4.72 -2.98
CA MET A 194 17.93 -3.72 -2.41
C MET A 194 17.78 -2.34 -3.06
N LYS A 195 17.57 -2.27 -4.38
CA LYS A 195 17.34 -1.00 -5.07
C LYS A 195 16.03 -0.36 -4.63
N ALA A 196 14.96 -1.15 -4.51
CA ALA A 196 13.66 -0.66 -4.08
C ALA A 196 13.66 -0.18 -2.62
N GLU A 197 14.33 -0.92 -1.72
CA GLU A 197 14.54 -0.52 -0.33
C GLU A 197 15.30 0.81 -0.23
N HIS A 198 16.46 0.90 -0.88
CA HIS A 198 17.27 2.12 -0.84
C HIS A 198 16.51 3.33 -1.41
N ALA A 199 15.77 3.14 -2.50
CA ALA A 199 14.97 4.20 -3.09
C ALA A 199 13.84 4.65 -2.14
N PHE A 200 13.20 3.71 -1.43
CA PHE A 200 12.17 4.03 -0.44
C PHE A 200 12.75 4.86 0.71
N ILE A 201 13.90 4.45 1.27
CA ILE A 201 14.62 5.18 2.32
C ILE A 201 15.03 6.58 1.83
N ASP A 202 15.55 6.70 0.61
CA ASP A 202 15.92 7.99 0.04
C ASP A 202 14.69 8.91 -0.09
N ARG A 203 13.50 8.37 -0.38
CA ARG A 203 12.24 9.15 -0.49
C ARG A 203 11.65 9.51 0.87
N LEU A 204 11.81 8.66 1.90
CA LEU A 204 11.49 9.01 3.28
C LEU A 204 12.24 10.26 3.70
N GLN A 205 13.57 10.29 3.47
CA GLN A 205 14.39 11.46 3.78
C GLN A 205 14.00 12.67 2.93
N ARG A 206 13.76 12.47 1.63
CA ARG A 206 13.47 13.56 0.69
C ARG A 206 12.13 14.24 0.95
N TYR A 207 11.07 13.48 1.19
CA TYR A 207 9.70 13.99 1.25
C TYR A 207 9.21 14.22 2.67
N LEU A 208 9.73 13.45 3.64
CA LEU A 208 9.27 13.50 5.03
C LEU A 208 10.37 13.86 6.02
N GLY A 209 11.63 14.01 5.56
CA GLY A 209 12.75 14.30 6.47
C GLY A 209 13.16 13.13 7.36
N ILE A 210 12.60 11.94 7.14
CA ILE A 210 12.82 10.75 7.98
C ILE A 210 14.11 10.05 7.55
N ALA A 211 15.10 10.05 8.44
CA ALA A 211 16.36 9.34 8.25
C ALA A 211 16.25 7.88 8.72
N ALA A 212 16.24 6.93 7.78
CA ALA A 212 16.28 5.49 8.07
C ALA A 212 17.60 4.87 7.60
N ARG A 213 18.08 3.84 8.29
CA ARG A 213 19.28 3.09 7.88
C ARG A 213 18.93 2.12 6.76
N LYS A 214 19.83 2.01 5.78
CA LYS A 214 19.83 0.95 4.76
C LYS A 214 20.35 -0.34 5.39
N CYS A 215 19.75 -1.48 5.07
CA CYS A 215 20.22 -2.79 5.52
C CYS A 215 21.51 -3.24 4.82
#